data_AF-A0A531M4W4-F1
#
_entry.id   AF-A0A531M4W4-F1
#
_cell.length_a   1.000
_cell.length_b   1.000
_cell.length_c   1.000
_cell.angle_alpha   90.00
_cell.angle_beta   90.00
_cell.angle_gamma   90.00
#
_symmetry.space_group_name_H-M   'P 1'
#
loop_
_entity.id
_entity.type
_entity.pdbx_description
1 polymer ?
#
loop_
_entity_poly.entity_id
_entity_poly.type
_entity_poly.pdbx_seq_one_letter_code
_entity_poly.pdbx_strand_id
1 'polypeptide(L)'
;MQGWFIVIIAIAYVTLLFAIASLGDRRSASTPGRARPFIYALSLAIYCTSWTFFGSVGLSSERGLEFLGIYAGPVLVFVFGFPLLNRIVRLAKTEKITSVADFLGARYGKSFAVSAIATLIATIGAVPYIALQLKAISGSVSLMVEHYTGSPPS
;
A
#
# COMPACT_ATOMS: atom_id res chain seq x y z
N MET A 1 -23.50 -21.63 -6.19
CA MET A 1 -22.35 -22.50 -5.83
C MET A 1 -21.02 -21.74 -5.84
N GLN A 2 -20.70 -20.94 -6.88
CA GLN A 2 -19.44 -20.17 -6.96
C GLN A 2 -19.19 -19.13 -5.84
N GLY A 3 -20.22 -18.44 -5.34
CA GLY A 3 -20.03 -17.39 -4.32
C GLY A 3 -19.42 -17.88 -3.00
N TRP A 4 -19.83 -19.06 -2.53
CA TRP A 4 -19.27 -19.69 -1.34
C TRP A 4 -17.80 -20.06 -1.51
N PHE A 5 -17.40 -20.49 -2.71
CA PHE A 5 -16.00 -20.79 -3.02
C PHE A 5 -15.11 -19.55 -2.94
N ILE A 6 -15.58 -18.40 -3.45
CA ILE A 6 -14.88 -17.11 -3.36
C ILE A 6 -14.70 -16.69 -1.90
N VAL A 7 -15.77 -16.80 -1.08
CA VAL A 7 -15.72 -16.46 0.35
C VAL A 7 -14.73 -17.35 1.09
N ILE A 8 -14.75 -18.67 0.84
CA ILE A 8 -13.81 -19.61 1.46
C ILE A 8 -12.37 -19.25 1.10
N ILE A 9 -12.08 -18.97 -0.17
CA ILE A 9 -10.75 -18.56 -0.61
C ILE A 9 -10.33 -17.24 0.05
N ALA A 10 -11.23 -16.25 0.12
CA ALA A 10 -10.93 -14.96 0.74
C ALA A 10 -10.58 -15.10 2.23
N ILE A 11 -11.38 -15.90 2.97
CA ILE A 11 -11.11 -16.19 4.38
C ILE A 11 -9.79 -16.94 4.52
N ALA A 12 -9.56 -18.00 3.75
CA ALA A 12 -8.32 -18.77 3.78
C ALA A 12 -7.09 -17.90 3.49
N TYR A 13 -7.20 -16.98 2.53
CA TYR A 13 -6.15 -16.02 2.20
C TYR A 13 -5.85 -15.06 3.37
N VAL A 14 -6.87 -14.45 3.98
CA VAL A 14 -6.69 -13.55 5.12
C VAL A 14 -6.10 -14.29 6.32
N THR A 15 -6.59 -15.50 6.61
CA THR A 15 -6.06 -16.36 7.68
C THR A 15 -4.59 -16.71 7.42
N LEU A 16 -4.22 -17.03 6.18
CA LEU A 16 -2.84 -17.30 5.80
C LEU A 16 -1.94 -16.06 6.00
N LEU A 17 -2.39 -14.89 5.56
CA LEU A 17 -1.66 -13.63 5.78
C LEU A 17 -1.45 -13.35 7.26
N PHE A 18 -2.49 -13.54 8.08
CA PHE A 18 -2.41 -13.35 9.53
C PHE A 18 -1.46 -14.36 10.18
N ALA A 19 -1.48 -15.62 9.76
CA ALA A 19 -0.54 -16.64 10.21
C ALA A 19 0.91 -16.27 9.88
N ILE A 20 1.17 -15.80 8.65
CA ILE A 20 2.49 -15.31 8.22
C ILE A 20 2.94 -14.12 9.09
N ALA A 21 2.07 -13.15 9.34
CA ALA A 21 2.37 -12.01 10.19
C ALA A 21 2.70 -12.44 11.64
N SER A 22 1.89 -13.33 12.23
CA SER A 22 2.11 -13.85 13.58
C SER A 22 3.43 -14.63 13.72
N LEU A 23 3.76 -15.46 12.73
CA LEU A 23 5.06 -16.15 12.66
C LEU A 23 6.21 -15.16 12.49
N GLY A 24 6.00 -14.09 11.72
CA GLY A 24 6.93 -12.99 11.51
C GLY A 24 7.26 -12.24 12.81
N ASP A 25 6.24 -11.87 13.58
CA ASP A 25 6.39 -11.15 14.85
C ASP A 25 7.14 -11.99 15.89
N ARG A 26 6.78 -13.27 16.04
CA ARG A 26 7.47 -14.19 16.96
C ARG A 26 8.96 -14.38 16.61
N ARG A 27 9.30 -14.41 15.31
CA ARG A 27 10.69 -14.50 14.83
C ARG A 27 11.43 -13.16 14.82
N SER A 28 10.71 -12.03 14.83
CA SER A 28 11.30 -10.70 14.95
C SER A 28 11.83 -10.48 16.37
N ALA A 29 11.10 -10.97 17.38
CA ALA A 29 11.51 -10.90 18.78
C ALA A 29 12.75 -11.74 19.11
N SER A 30 13.01 -12.84 18.38
CA SER A 30 14.12 -13.76 18.68
C SER A 30 15.44 -13.46 17.97
N THR A 31 15.47 -12.57 16.96
CA THR A 31 16.72 -12.25 16.26
C THR A 31 16.79 -10.77 15.85
N PRO A 32 17.09 -9.88 16.80
CA PRO A 32 17.34 -8.47 16.50
C PRO A 32 18.61 -8.32 15.65
N GLY A 33 18.54 -7.54 14.57
CA GLY A 33 19.75 -7.03 13.87
C GLY A 33 20.16 -7.71 12.56
N ARG A 34 19.49 -8.76 12.09
CA ARG A 34 19.81 -9.33 10.75
C ARG A 34 19.22 -8.48 9.64
N ALA A 35 20.03 -8.12 8.64
CA ALA A 35 19.54 -7.46 7.42
C ALA A 35 18.53 -8.37 6.72
N ARG A 36 17.33 -7.85 6.46
CA ARG A 36 16.20 -8.57 5.84
C ARG A 36 15.83 -7.92 4.48
N PRO A 37 16.70 -8.04 3.46
CA PRO A 37 16.52 -7.35 2.18
C PRO A 37 15.24 -7.77 1.46
N PHE A 38 14.89 -9.06 1.50
CA PHE A 38 13.65 -9.55 0.92
C PHE A 38 12.40 -8.99 1.60
N ILE A 39 12.40 -8.84 2.92
CA ILE A 39 11.26 -8.26 3.64
C ILE A 39 11.14 -6.78 3.27
N TYR A 40 12.25 -6.04 3.23
CA TYR A 40 12.24 -4.65 2.78
C TYR A 40 11.69 -4.49 1.37
N ALA A 41 12.14 -5.32 0.42
CA ALA A 41 11.66 -5.31 -0.96
C ALA A 41 10.17 -5.69 -1.05
N LEU A 42 9.73 -6.72 -0.33
CA LEU A 42 8.33 -7.16 -0.31
C LEU A 42 7.41 -6.14 0.37
N SER A 43 7.85 -5.45 1.42
CA SER A 43 7.09 -4.35 2.03
C SER A 43 6.88 -3.21 1.05
N LEU A 44 7.82 -2.98 0.14
CA LEU A 44 7.71 -1.97 -0.88
C LEU A 44 6.63 -2.28 -1.93
N ALA A 45 6.25 -3.56 -2.08
CA ALA A 45 5.17 -3.99 -2.96
C ALA A 45 3.80 -3.40 -2.57
N ILE A 46 3.66 -2.81 -1.38
CA ILE A 46 2.47 -2.03 -1.00
C ILE A 46 2.17 -0.88 -1.97
N TYR A 47 3.19 -0.42 -2.71
CA TYR A 47 3.02 0.55 -3.81
C TYR A 47 2.09 0.02 -4.91
N CYS A 48 2.10 -1.29 -5.17
CA CYS A 48 1.25 -1.96 -6.16
C CYS A 48 -0.16 -2.20 -5.60
N THR A 49 -0.91 -1.12 -5.44
CA THR A 49 -2.28 -1.12 -4.90
C THR A 49 -3.34 -1.30 -6.00
N SER A 50 -4.59 -1.54 -5.61
CA SER A 50 -5.73 -1.65 -6.53
C SER A 50 -5.86 -0.45 -7.46
N TRP A 51 -5.51 0.76 -7.02
CA TRP A 51 -5.49 1.94 -7.90
C TRP A 51 -4.47 1.83 -9.02
N THR A 52 -3.26 1.30 -8.74
CA THR A 52 -2.27 1.06 -9.81
C THR A 52 -2.74 -0.02 -10.78
N PHE A 53 -3.46 -1.03 -10.29
CA PHE A 53 -4.03 -2.08 -11.15
C PHE A 53 -5.13 -1.51 -12.06
N PHE A 54 -6.20 -0.96 -11.48
CA PHE A 54 -7.33 -0.41 -12.24
C PHE A 54 -6.92 0.76 -13.13
N GLY A 55 -6.04 1.64 -12.63
CA GLY A 55 -5.50 2.77 -13.37
C GLY A 55 -4.64 2.33 -14.55
N SER A 56 -3.74 1.35 -14.37
CA SER A 56 -2.89 0.87 -15.47
C SER A 56 -3.69 0.13 -16.53
N VAL A 57 -4.70 -0.66 -16.14
CA VAL A 57 -5.59 -1.33 -17.11
C VAL A 57 -6.41 -0.30 -17.90
N GLY A 58 -6.95 0.73 -17.24
CA GLY A 58 -7.69 1.80 -17.91
C GLY A 58 -6.81 2.61 -18.87
N LEU A 59 -5.64 3.08 -18.40
CA LEU A 59 -4.65 3.77 -19.23
C LEU A 59 -4.16 2.91 -20.41
N SER A 60 -3.97 1.62 -20.19
CA SER A 60 -3.60 0.69 -21.27
C SER A 60 -4.71 0.53 -22.30
N SER A 61 -5.98 0.54 -21.88
CA SER A 61 -7.12 0.43 -22.79
C SER A 61 -7.33 1.71 -23.62
N GLU A 62 -7.06 2.89 -23.06
CA GLU A 62 -7.32 4.16 -23.74
C GLU A 62 -6.08 4.71 -24.49
N ARG A 63 -4.88 4.54 -23.92
CA ARG A 63 -3.65 5.22 -24.35
C ARG A 63 -2.43 4.31 -24.47
N GLY A 64 -2.61 3.00 -24.37
CA GLY A 64 -1.54 2.02 -24.56
C GLY A 64 -0.44 2.13 -23.49
N LEU A 65 0.79 2.42 -23.90
CA LEU A 65 1.97 2.31 -23.03
C LEU A 65 2.13 3.44 -21.98
N GLU A 66 1.23 4.42 -21.92
CA GLU A 66 1.33 5.52 -20.95
C GLU A 66 1.31 5.06 -19.48
N PHE A 67 0.76 3.88 -19.20
CA PHE A 67 0.77 3.31 -17.85
C PHE A 67 2.20 3.09 -17.30
N LEU A 68 3.21 2.88 -18.16
CA LEU A 68 4.60 2.66 -17.74
C LEU A 68 5.20 3.86 -16.98
N GLY A 69 4.68 5.06 -17.21
CA GLY A 69 5.14 6.27 -16.53
C GLY A 69 5.02 6.18 -15.01
N ILE A 70 4.00 5.48 -14.50
CA ILE A 70 3.80 5.31 -13.06
C ILE A 70 4.89 4.47 -12.42
N TYR A 71 5.43 3.49 -13.15
CA TYR A 71 6.49 2.60 -12.67
C TYR A 71 7.87 3.22 -12.84
N ALA A 72 8.05 4.09 -13.83
CA ALA A 72 9.31 4.81 -14.05
C ALA A 72 9.67 5.70 -12.87
N GLY A 73 8.69 6.36 -12.23
CA GLY A 73 8.90 7.24 -11.08
C GLY A 73 9.65 6.57 -9.91
N PRO A 74 9.12 5.49 -9.32
CA PRO A 74 9.83 4.73 -8.28
C PRO A 74 11.21 4.26 -8.73
N VAL A 75 11.34 3.75 -9.96
CA VAL A 75 12.64 3.30 -10.50
C VAL A 75 13.67 4.44 -10.46
N LEU A 76 13.31 5.63 -10.94
CA LEU A 76 14.19 6.80 -10.90
C LEU A 76 14.54 7.22 -9.48
N VAL A 77 13.58 7.20 -8.56
CA VAL A 77 13.83 7.52 -7.14
C VAL A 77 14.77 6.52 -6.49
N PHE A 78 14.66 5.23 -6.80
CA PHE A 78 15.59 4.21 -6.27
C PHE A 78 16.96 4.24 -6.93
N VAL A 79 17.05 4.59 -8.22
CA VAL A 79 18.34 4.66 -8.94
C VAL A 79 19.11 5.94 -8.56
N PHE A 80 18.46 7.10 -8.60
CA PHE A 80 19.12 8.40 -8.39
C PHE A 80 18.95 8.94 -6.96
N GLY A 81 17.82 8.64 -6.32
CA GLY A 81 17.46 9.14 -4.99
C GLY A 81 17.90 8.24 -3.83
N PHE A 82 18.59 7.12 -4.08
CA PHE A 82 19.06 6.20 -3.04
C PHE A 82 19.80 6.87 -1.86
N PRO A 83 20.77 7.80 -2.05
CA PRO A 83 21.44 8.45 -0.92
C PRO A 83 20.48 9.27 -0.06
N LEU A 84 19.47 9.90 -0.69
CA LEU A 84 18.43 10.65 0.02
C LEU A 84 17.53 9.70 0.84
N LEU A 85 17.09 8.59 0.25
CA LEU A 85 16.30 7.57 0.94
C LEU A 85 17.04 7.02 2.16
N ASN A 86 18.33 6.71 2.01
CA ASN A 86 19.15 6.24 3.14
C ASN A 86 19.26 7.29 4.25
N ARG A 87 19.37 8.57 3.91
CA ARG A 87 19.40 9.66 4.90
C ARG A 87 18.08 9.77 5.65
N ILE A 88 16.95 9.69 4.94
CA ILE A 88 15.60 9.71 5.54
C ILE A 88 15.40 8.53 6.48
N VAL A 89 15.71 7.31 6.03
CA VAL A 89 15.55 6.08 6.85
C VAL A 89 16.44 6.12 8.08
N ARG A 90 17.69 6.59 7.94
CA ARG A 90 18.62 6.73 9.07
C ARG A 90 18.07 7.72 10.11
N LEU A 91 17.64 8.90 9.68
CA LEU A 91 17.08 9.91 10.57
C LEU A 91 15.82 9.41 11.28
N ALA A 92 14.92 8.76 10.55
CA ALA A 92 13.70 8.18 11.13
C ALA A 92 14.02 7.13 12.20
N LYS A 93 15.01 6.26 11.97
CA LYS A 93 15.44 5.25 12.96
C LYS A 93 16.15 5.87 14.17
N THR A 94 17.03 6.85 13.97
CA THR A 94 17.77 7.50 15.05
C THR A 94 16.83 8.24 16.01
N GLU A 95 15.83 8.93 15.47
CA GLU A 95 14.84 9.69 16.25
C GLU A 95 13.60 8.86 16.66
N LYS A 96 13.58 7.54 16.39
CA LYS A 96 12.46 6.61 16.67
C LYS A 96 11.12 7.08 16.10
N ILE A 97 11.16 7.66 14.91
CA ILE A 97 10.01 8.20 14.20
C ILE A 97 9.28 7.06 13.48
N THR A 98 7.99 6.90 13.75
CA THR A 98 7.15 5.82 13.20
C THR A 98 6.15 6.32 12.14
N SER A 99 5.95 7.63 12.01
CA SER A 99 5.01 8.23 11.06
C SER A 99 5.64 9.37 10.24
N VAL A 100 5.07 9.65 9.07
CA VAL A 100 5.47 10.79 8.22
C VAL A 100 5.20 12.12 8.93
N ALA A 101 4.11 12.21 9.71
CA ALA A 101 3.79 13.40 10.47
C ALA A 101 4.85 13.71 11.55
N ASP A 102 5.29 12.69 12.29
CA ASP A 102 6.36 12.80 13.27
C ASP A 102 7.70 13.12 12.60
N PHE A 103 7.92 12.62 11.39
CA PHE A 103 9.09 12.98 10.58
C PHE A 103 9.12 14.47 10.25
N LEU A 104 7.99 15.03 9.82
CA LEU A 104 7.88 16.46 9.59
C LEU A 104 8.08 17.24 10.89
N GLY A 105 7.39 16.89 11.97
CA GLY A 105 7.54 17.57 13.26
C GLY A 105 8.97 17.59 13.77
N ALA A 106 9.68 16.46 13.72
CA ALA A 106 11.08 16.35 14.14
C ALA A 106 12.00 17.24 13.30
N ARG A 107 11.72 17.40 12.00
CA ARG A 107 12.49 18.30 11.11
C ARG A 107 12.31 19.79 11.48
N TYR A 108 11.18 20.18 12.05
CA TYR A 108 10.89 21.56 12.47
C TYR A 108 11.04 21.76 13.99
N GLY A 109 11.98 21.04 14.63
CA GLY A 109 12.28 21.22 16.06
C GLY A 109 11.26 20.58 17.01
N LYS A 110 10.65 19.45 16.60
CA LYS A 110 9.59 18.75 17.35
C LYS A 110 8.33 19.60 17.54
N SER A 111 8.02 20.44 16.55
CA SER A 111 6.81 21.27 16.56
C SER A 111 5.54 20.41 16.47
N PHE A 112 4.75 20.43 17.54
CA PHE A 112 3.46 19.74 17.61
C PHE A 112 2.50 20.23 16.51
N ALA A 113 2.50 21.53 16.21
CA ALA A 113 1.61 22.11 15.20
C ALA A 113 1.87 21.51 13.80
N VAL A 114 3.14 21.31 13.43
CA VAL A 114 3.50 20.72 12.14
C VAL A 114 3.08 19.25 12.07
N SER A 115 3.34 18.47 13.12
CA SER A 115 2.88 17.08 13.19
C SER A 115 1.35 16.97 13.14
N ALA A 116 0.64 17.86 13.84
CA ALA A 116 -0.82 17.87 13.87
C ALA A 116 -1.42 18.18 12.50
N ILE A 117 -0.92 19.21 11.82
CA ILE A 117 -1.35 19.55 10.46
C ILE A 117 -1.03 18.42 9.48
N ALA A 118 0.18 17.86 9.54
CA ALA A 118 0.57 16.74 8.68
C ALA A 118 -0.32 15.51 8.91
N THR A 119 -0.63 15.20 10.18
CA THR A 119 -1.55 14.12 10.55
C THR A 119 -2.96 14.37 10.01
N LEU A 120 -3.47 15.60 10.13
CA LEU A 120 -4.78 15.97 9.65
C LEU A 120 -4.88 15.81 8.12
N ILE A 121 -3.89 16.35 7.39
CA ILE A 121 -3.82 16.21 5.93
C ILE A 121 -3.74 14.74 5.52
N ALA A 122 -2.87 13.96 6.18
CA ALA A 122 -2.72 12.54 5.90
C ALA A 122 -4.03 11.78 6.16
N THR A 123 -4.75 12.11 7.23
CA THR A 123 -6.03 11.47 7.57
C THR A 123 -7.12 11.84 6.56
N ILE A 124 -7.26 13.13 6.25
CA ILE A 124 -8.23 13.63 5.26
C ILE A 124 -7.95 13.06 3.87
N GLY A 125 -6.70 12.77 3.51
CA GLY A 125 -6.37 12.10 2.25
C GLY A 125 -6.59 10.59 2.29
N ALA A 126 -6.14 9.91 3.35
CA ALA A 126 -6.14 8.45 3.44
C ALA A 126 -7.55 7.87 3.59
N VAL A 127 -8.42 8.47 4.40
CA VAL A 127 -9.79 7.98 4.64
C VAL A 127 -10.62 7.90 3.35
N PRO A 128 -10.79 8.98 2.56
CA PRO A 128 -11.55 8.91 1.31
C PRO A 128 -10.84 8.05 0.25
N TYR A 129 -9.52 8.01 0.25
CA TYR A 129 -8.77 7.13 -0.65
C TYR A 129 -9.09 5.66 -0.38
N ILE A 130 -9.08 5.22 0.88
CA ILE A 130 -9.47 3.85 1.26
C ILE A 130 -10.93 3.58 0.86
N ALA A 131 -11.84 4.54 1.08
CA ALA A 131 -13.23 4.41 0.66
C ALA A 131 -13.37 4.22 -0.86
N LEU A 132 -12.58 4.97 -1.65
CA LEU A 132 -12.57 4.83 -3.12
C LEU A 132 -12.05 3.45 -3.56
N GLN A 133 -11.02 2.93 -2.89
CA GLN A 133 -10.50 1.59 -3.16
C GLN A 133 -11.54 0.50 -2.88
N LEU A 134 -12.26 0.59 -1.75
CA LEU A 134 -13.33 -0.35 -1.41
C LEU A 134 -14.49 -0.25 -2.41
N LYS A 135 -14.82 0.95 -2.88
CA LYS A 135 -15.84 1.17 -3.92
C LYS A 135 -15.45 0.52 -5.25
N ALA A 136 -14.19 0.66 -5.68
CA ALA A 136 -13.69 0.05 -6.91
C ALA A 136 -13.74 -1.49 -6.84
N ILE A 137 -13.38 -2.07 -5.69
CA ILE A 137 -13.46 -3.52 -5.45
C ILE A 137 -14.92 -3.98 -5.50
N SER A 138 -15.82 -3.27 -4.80
CA SER A 138 -17.26 -3.59 -4.79
C SER A 138 -17.85 -3.56 -6.21
N GLY A 139 -17.55 -2.52 -6.99
CA GLY A 139 -18.01 -2.41 -8.38
C GLY A 139 -17.50 -3.56 -9.25
N SER A 140 -16.23 -3.95 -9.10
CA SER A 140 -15.65 -5.08 -9.84
C SER A 140 -16.34 -6.41 -9.50
N VAL A 141 -16.65 -6.64 -8.22
CA VAL A 141 -17.38 -7.84 -7.79
C VAL A 141 -18.81 -7.84 -8.35
N SER A 142 -19.50 -6.70 -8.33
CA SER A 142 -20.84 -6.58 -8.90
C SER A 142 -20.86 -6.91 -10.40
N LEU A 143 -19.90 -6.38 -11.18
CA LEU A 143 -19.77 -6.68 -12.61
C LEU A 143 -19.50 -8.17 -12.86
N MET A 144 -18.66 -8.80 -12.04
CA MET A 144 -18.41 -10.24 -12.14
C MET A 144 -19.69 -11.04 -11.83
N VAL A 145 -20.44 -10.67 -10.79
CA VAL A 145 -21.69 -11.36 -10.44
C VAL A 145 -22.73 -11.20 -11.55
N GLU A 146 -22.92 -9.98 -12.07
CA GLU A 146 -23.84 -9.69 -13.18
C GLU A 146 -23.52 -10.53 -14.43
N HIS A 147 -22.25 -10.60 -14.80
CA HIS A 147 -21.77 -11.43 -15.92
C HIS A 147 -22.06 -12.92 -15.71
N TYR A 148 -21.95 -13.42 -14.47
CA TYR A 148 -22.25 -14.82 -14.14
C TYR A 148 -23.75 -15.12 -14.02
N THR A 149 -24.59 -14.11 -13.72
CA THR A 149 -26.05 -14.30 -13.59
C THR A 149 -26.83 -13.99 -14.87
N GLY A 150 -26.22 -13.34 -15.86
CA GLY A 150 -26.85 -13.04 -17.15
C GLY A 150 -27.99 -12.01 -17.08
N SER A 151 -28.06 -11.23 -16.00
CA SER A 151 -29.08 -10.19 -15.84
C SER A 151 -28.66 -8.95 -16.65
N PRO A 152 -29.59 -8.29 -17.38
CA PRO A 152 -29.28 -7.07 -18.10
C PRO A 152 -29.03 -5.89 -17.13
N PRO A 153 -28.29 -4.85 -17.56
CA PRO A 153 -27.89 -3.74 -16.71
C PRO A 153 -29.11 -2.92 -16.25
N SER A 154 -29.13 -2.58 -14.95
CA SER A 154 -30.10 -1.67 -14.33
C SER A 154 -29.43 -0.40 -13.85
#